data_AF-A0A945JPX7-F1
#
_entry.id   AF-A0A945JPX7-F1
#
_cell.length_a   1.000
_cell.length_b   1.000
_cell.length_c   1.000
_cell.angle_alpha   90.00
_cell.angle_beta   90.00
_cell.angle_gamma   90.00
#
_symmetry.space_group_name_H-M   'P 1'
#
loop_
_entity.id
_entity.type
_entity.pdbx_description
1 polymer ?
#
loop_
_entity_poly.entity_id
_entity_poly.type
_entity_poly.pdbx_seq_one_letter_code
_entity_poly.pdbx_strand_id
1 'polypeptide(L)'
;MADDTPNKDDGLIRCDACPVLCRIREGKTGACDRYANVAGDLVRTDPVVVAQKIIDEKGEMVPFAKAMENWEGELVSQAPTFLTGIGATTTYPDYKPAPFIVSSEQNGVDMVTVVSEGVFSYCGVKVKIDTDAYVGPEPAAIRVKGEQIGHVTTAEYGSQMLAIGGVRHLTGGSKKEGNITCNAMLRLCNKEPVEMDIDGGANIIVQAGKPPIINGAQEERMRVGCGSATVGIFAPQWHNHVDEVVVVDDHITAVLSEHQAGKFLDMPPAGVKVRGRRSTP
;
A
#
# COMPACT_ATOMS: atom_id res chain seq x y z
N MET A 1 0.69 -24.83 57.56
CA MET A 1 1.49 -24.40 56.40
C MET A 1 0.59 -23.51 55.59
N ALA A 2 0.87 -22.20 55.57
CA ALA A 2 0.10 -21.26 54.77
C ALA A 2 0.31 -21.62 53.30
N ASP A 3 -0.77 -21.57 52.54
CA ASP A 3 -0.83 -21.84 51.11
C ASP A 3 0.01 -20.78 50.38
N ASP A 4 1.25 -21.14 50.05
CA ASP A 4 2.27 -20.31 49.41
C ASP A 4 2.10 -20.32 47.87
N THR A 5 0.85 -20.42 47.42
CA THR A 5 0.53 -20.29 46.00
C THR A 5 0.60 -18.80 45.65
N PRO A 6 1.55 -18.35 44.80
CA PRO A 6 1.66 -16.93 44.47
C PRO A 6 0.34 -16.44 43.91
N ASN A 7 -0.19 -15.37 44.52
CA ASN A 7 -1.44 -14.77 44.12
C ASN A 7 -1.36 -14.42 42.62
N LYS A 8 -2.36 -14.81 41.82
CA LYS A 8 -2.32 -14.65 40.36
C LYS A 8 -2.20 -13.19 39.89
N ASP A 9 -2.41 -12.24 40.79
CA ASP A 9 -2.31 -10.80 40.58
C ASP A 9 -1.00 -10.18 41.12
N ASP A 10 -0.12 -10.97 41.75
CA ASP A 10 1.15 -10.45 42.26
C ASP A 10 2.06 -10.05 41.10
N GLY A 11 2.41 -8.75 41.04
CA GLY A 11 3.16 -8.17 39.92
C GLY A 11 2.36 -7.98 38.62
N LEU A 12 1.02 -7.87 38.66
CA LEU A 12 0.20 -7.51 37.51
C LEU A 12 -0.07 -5.99 37.48
N ILE A 13 0.36 -5.30 36.42
CA ILE A 13 0.04 -3.88 36.22
C ILE A 13 -1.07 -3.70 35.19
N ARG A 14 -1.77 -2.56 35.26
CA ARG A 14 -2.67 -2.09 34.21
C ARG A 14 -1.99 -0.96 33.45
N CYS A 15 -1.71 -1.20 32.16
CA CYS A 15 -1.18 -0.17 31.28
C CYS A 15 -2.25 0.89 31.02
N ASP A 16 -1.91 2.17 31.17
CA ASP A 16 -2.78 3.31 30.91
C ASP A 16 -2.33 4.17 29.72
N ALA A 17 -1.31 3.69 28.98
CA ALA A 17 -0.73 4.37 27.82
C ALA A 17 -1.70 4.49 26.62
N CYS A 18 -2.75 3.67 26.53
CA CYS A 18 -3.78 3.75 25.50
C CYS A 18 -5.14 3.22 25.99
N PRO A 19 -6.24 3.48 25.26
CA PRO A 19 -7.61 3.05 25.64
C PRO A 19 -7.81 1.53 25.82
N VAL A 20 -6.90 0.69 25.32
CA VAL A 20 -7.00 -0.78 25.43
C VAL A 20 -6.85 -1.24 26.89
N LEU A 21 -6.10 -0.50 27.70
CA LEU A 21 -5.96 -0.73 29.14
C LEU A 21 -5.52 -2.16 29.52
N CYS A 22 -4.59 -2.71 28.73
CA CYS A 22 -4.15 -4.10 28.88
C CYS A 22 -3.50 -4.38 30.25
N ARG A 23 -3.66 -5.61 30.74
CA ARG A 23 -3.03 -6.07 31.98
C ARG A 23 -1.74 -6.81 31.65
N ILE A 24 -0.64 -6.40 32.25
CA ILE A 24 0.71 -6.88 31.90
C ILE A 24 1.32 -7.53 33.13
N ARG A 25 1.66 -8.82 33.01
CA ARG A 25 2.39 -9.54 34.07
C ARG A 25 3.85 -9.13 34.08
N GLU A 26 4.47 -9.22 35.26
CA GLU A 26 5.91 -9.02 35.44
C GLU A 26 6.75 -9.74 34.36
N GLY A 27 7.69 -9.01 33.76
CA GLY A 27 8.57 -9.50 32.70
C GLY A 27 7.88 -9.76 31.34
N LYS A 28 6.63 -9.32 31.15
CA LYS A 28 5.90 -9.43 29.87
C LYS A 28 5.67 -8.07 29.23
N THR A 29 5.41 -8.10 27.93
CA THR A 29 4.95 -6.95 27.15
C THR A 29 3.43 -6.87 27.13
N GLY A 30 2.91 -5.65 26.96
CA GLY A 30 1.51 -5.39 26.70
C GLY A 30 1.11 -5.74 25.27
N ALA A 31 -0.17 -5.61 24.96
CA ALA A 31 -0.73 -6.03 23.67
C ALA A 31 -0.11 -5.36 22.43
N CYS A 32 0.54 -4.20 22.60
CA CYS A 32 1.23 -3.48 21.53
C CYS A 32 2.74 -3.76 21.45
N ASP A 33 3.31 -4.55 22.37
CA ASP A 33 4.75 -4.80 22.53
C ASP A 33 5.64 -3.57 22.81
N ARG A 34 5.05 -2.38 22.98
CA ARG A 34 5.77 -1.11 23.25
C ARG A 34 5.92 -0.76 24.72
N TYR A 35 5.14 -1.40 25.57
CA TYR A 35 5.22 -1.24 27.01
C TYR A 35 5.37 -2.62 27.63
N ALA A 36 6.24 -2.73 28.62
CA ALA A 36 6.43 -3.93 29.41
C ALA A 36 6.25 -3.60 30.89
N ASN A 37 5.93 -4.64 31.65
CA ASN A 37 5.99 -4.58 33.09
C ASN A 37 7.39 -5.01 33.52
N VAL A 38 8.17 -4.07 34.05
CA VAL A 38 9.53 -4.30 34.54
C VAL A 38 9.55 -3.92 36.02
N ALA A 39 9.68 -4.92 36.89
CA ALA A 39 9.65 -4.80 38.34
C ALA A 39 8.41 -4.07 38.90
N GLY A 40 7.24 -4.29 38.30
CA GLY A 40 5.99 -3.60 38.67
C GLY A 40 5.82 -2.21 38.04
N ASP A 41 6.77 -1.77 37.22
CA ASP A 41 6.71 -0.47 36.53
C ASP A 41 6.34 -0.64 35.05
N LEU A 42 5.50 0.28 34.55
CA LEU A 42 5.18 0.36 33.13
C LEU A 42 6.34 1.04 32.39
N VAL A 43 7.17 0.25 31.72
CA VAL A 43 8.36 0.73 31.00
C VAL A 43 8.12 0.66 29.49
N ARG A 44 8.44 1.75 28.79
CA ARG A 44 8.41 1.76 27.32
C ARG A 44 9.60 0.97 26.77
N THR A 45 9.35 0.01 25.89
CA THR A 45 10.35 -0.89 25.29
C THR A 45 10.76 -0.49 23.87
N ASP A 46 9.92 0.29 23.19
CA ASP A 46 10.13 0.69 21.79
C ASP A 46 10.25 2.22 21.67
N PRO A 47 11.40 2.76 21.22
CA PRO A 47 11.62 4.19 21.08
C PRO A 47 10.84 4.78 19.89
N VAL A 48 10.49 6.06 19.98
CA VAL A 48 9.96 6.79 18.81
C VAL A 48 11.03 6.91 17.73
N VAL A 49 10.64 6.72 16.48
CA VAL A 49 11.57 6.82 15.35
C VAL A 49 11.80 8.29 14.98
N VAL A 50 13.04 8.74 15.14
CA VAL A 50 13.53 10.05 14.72
C VAL A 50 14.30 9.88 13.41
N ALA A 51 13.79 10.43 12.32
CA ALA A 51 14.35 10.21 10.98
C ALA A 51 15.81 10.68 10.88
N GLN A 52 16.14 11.82 11.49
CA GLN A 52 17.52 12.35 11.47
C GLN A 52 18.51 11.40 12.13
N LYS A 53 18.13 10.74 13.23
CA LYS A 53 18.98 9.76 13.90
C LYS A 53 19.28 8.56 13.01
N ILE A 54 18.30 8.09 12.23
CA ILE A 54 18.51 7.00 11.26
C ILE A 54 19.49 7.44 10.16
N ILE A 55 19.38 8.68 9.68
CA ILE A 55 20.31 9.24 8.68
C ILE A 55 21.73 9.31 9.24
N ASP A 56 21.91 9.84 10.45
CA ASP A 56 23.22 9.99 11.11
C ASP A 56 23.88 8.62 11.38
N GLU A 57 23.08 7.61 11.73
CA GLU A 57 23.51 6.23 11.95
C GLU A 57 23.67 5.43 10.64
N LYS A 58 23.46 6.05 9.47
CA LYS A 58 23.48 5.41 8.14
C LYS A 58 22.53 4.22 8.01
N GLY A 59 21.41 4.26 8.71
CA GLY A 59 20.34 3.26 8.60
C GLY A 59 19.59 3.36 7.27
N GLU A 60 18.87 2.30 6.90
CA GLU A 60 18.05 2.29 5.69
C GLU A 60 16.82 3.19 5.85
N MET A 61 16.71 4.20 4.99
CA MET A 61 15.51 5.04 4.85
C MET A 61 14.97 4.86 3.44
N VAL A 62 13.66 4.67 3.30
CA VAL A 62 13.02 4.71 1.98
C VAL A 62 12.95 6.17 1.54
N PRO A 63 13.64 6.57 0.46
CA PRO A 63 13.57 7.94 -0.01
C PRO A 63 12.14 8.26 -0.43
N PHE A 64 11.57 9.34 0.09
CA PHE A 64 10.30 9.85 -0.41
C PHE A 64 10.57 10.50 -1.77
N ALA A 65 10.31 9.74 -2.84
CA ALA A 65 10.56 10.03 -4.25
C ALA A 65 12.04 10.08 -4.70
N LYS A 66 12.33 9.44 -5.83
CA LYS A 66 13.56 9.59 -6.65
C LYS A 66 13.81 11.03 -7.16
N ALA A 67 13.02 12.01 -6.72
CA ALA A 67 13.19 13.42 -7.05
C ALA A 67 14.46 14.05 -6.42
N MET A 68 15.22 13.31 -5.61
CA MET A 68 16.48 13.79 -5.03
C MET A 68 17.67 13.80 -5.99
N GLU A 69 17.63 13.10 -7.13
CA GLU A 69 18.83 13.05 -8.01
C GLU A 69 19.17 14.41 -8.66
N ASN A 70 18.21 15.35 -8.73
CA ASN A 70 18.39 16.72 -9.26
C ASN A 70 17.79 17.83 -8.36
N TRP A 71 17.67 17.60 -7.05
CA TRP A 71 17.04 18.59 -6.15
C TRP A 71 18.07 19.60 -5.65
N GLU A 72 17.93 20.85 -6.10
CA GLU A 72 18.80 21.99 -5.73
C GLU A 72 18.39 22.70 -4.42
N GLY A 73 17.64 22.02 -3.54
CA GLY A 73 17.62 22.37 -2.12
C GLY A 73 16.55 23.33 -1.60
N GLU A 74 15.25 23.03 -1.76
CA GLU A 74 14.12 23.51 -0.90
C GLU A 74 12.84 22.72 -1.24
N LEU A 75 12.01 22.16 -0.33
CA LEU A 75 11.39 22.70 0.89
C LEU A 75 11.37 21.78 2.14
N VAL A 76 12.13 20.67 2.22
CA VAL A 76 12.18 19.81 3.44
C VAL A 76 13.58 19.20 3.67
N SER A 77 14.63 20.01 3.82
CA SER A 77 15.97 19.54 4.21
C SER A 77 16.54 20.16 5.48
N GLN A 78 15.87 21.17 6.06
CA GLN A 78 16.43 21.93 7.19
C GLN A 78 15.69 21.72 8.52
N ALA A 79 14.76 20.77 8.62
CA ALA A 79 14.24 20.39 9.93
C ALA A 79 15.34 19.62 10.68
N PRO A 80 15.98 20.18 11.75
CA PRO A 80 17.11 19.56 12.43
C PRO A 80 16.69 18.28 13.17
N THR A 81 15.38 18.00 13.26
CA THR A 81 14.82 16.76 13.81
C THR A 81 13.43 16.54 13.22
N PHE A 82 13.25 15.52 12.37
CA PHE A 82 11.93 15.09 11.92
C PHE A 82 11.46 13.88 12.74
N LEU A 83 10.47 14.11 13.58
CA LEU A 83 9.84 13.07 14.39
C LEU A 83 8.79 12.34 13.53
N THR A 84 8.91 11.02 13.40
CA THR A 84 7.92 10.24 12.63
C THR A 84 6.81 9.71 13.54
N GLY A 85 5.66 9.39 12.96
CA GLY A 85 4.57 8.68 13.65
C GLY A 85 4.90 7.26 14.09
N ILE A 86 5.99 6.68 13.59
CA ILE A 86 6.33 5.28 13.82
C ILE A 86 6.86 5.11 15.24
N GLY A 87 6.22 4.20 15.97
CA GLY A 87 6.56 3.96 17.37
C GLY A 87 6.04 5.05 18.29
N ALA A 88 5.29 6.05 17.81
CA ALA A 88 4.77 7.14 18.65
C ALA A 88 3.78 6.63 19.70
N THR A 89 3.10 5.51 19.44
CA THR A 89 1.90 5.05 20.15
C THR A 89 0.66 5.84 19.73
N THR A 90 -0.46 5.15 19.78
CA THR A 90 -1.76 5.71 19.47
C THR A 90 -2.55 5.91 20.76
N THR A 91 -3.01 7.13 20.98
CA THR A 91 -4.19 7.37 21.80
C THR A 91 -5.46 7.39 20.93
N TYR A 92 -5.35 7.45 19.60
CA TYR A 92 -6.49 7.68 18.72
C TYR A 92 -7.51 6.50 18.67
N PRO A 93 -8.83 6.78 18.64
CA PRO A 93 -9.48 8.04 19.00
C PRO A 93 -9.61 8.17 20.53
N ASP A 94 -9.03 9.23 21.12
CA ASP A 94 -9.09 9.53 22.56
C ASP A 94 -8.94 11.05 22.76
N TYR A 95 -9.43 11.54 23.89
CA TYR A 95 -9.25 12.91 24.35
C TYR A 95 -7.84 13.17 24.91
N LYS A 96 -7.07 12.10 25.20
CA LYS A 96 -5.65 12.23 25.58
C LYS A 96 -4.83 12.86 24.44
N PRO A 97 -4.05 13.92 24.72
CA PRO A 97 -3.15 14.52 23.74
C PRO A 97 -2.20 13.50 23.12
N ALA A 98 -1.66 13.84 21.95
CA ALA A 98 -0.64 13.03 21.30
C ALA A 98 0.57 12.83 22.24
N PRO A 99 1.17 11.64 22.29
CA PRO A 99 2.26 11.32 23.23
C PRO A 99 3.54 12.13 22.98
N PHE A 100 3.72 12.64 21.77
CA PHE A 100 4.84 13.51 21.43
C PHE A 100 4.33 14.82 20.83
N ILE A 101 4.66 15.90 21.52
CA ILE A 101 4.43 17.28 21.10
C ILE A 101 5.77 17.97 21.23
N VAL A 102 6.39 18.29 20.11
CA VAL A 102 7.75 18.84 20.07
C VAL A 102 7.71 20.20 19.38
N SER A 103 8.30 21.21 20.00
CA SER A 103 8.49 22.53 19.41
C SER A 103 9.89 22.67 18.83
N SER A 104 9.99 23.42 17.75
CA SER A 104 11.24 23.85 17.12
C SER A 104 11.02 25.21 16.46
N GLU A 105 12.08 25.95 16.18
CA GLU A 105 12.00 27.16 15.36
C GLU A 105 12.57 26.83 13.96
N GLN A 106 11.87 27.25 12.91
CA GLN A 106 12.31 27.12 11.53
C GLN A 106 12.24 28.47 10.83
N ASN A 107 13.39 29.03 10.43
CA ASN A 107 13.46 30.32 9.75
C ASN A 107 12.71 31.45 10.48
N GLY A 108 12.81 31.52 11.81
CA GLY A 108 12.11 32.50 12.63
C GLY A 108 10.61 32.20 12.83
N VAL A 109 10.12 31.02 12.43
CA VAL A 109 8.74 30.58 12.62
C VAL A 109 8.69 29.45 13.65
N ASP A 110 7.84 29.61 14.67
CA ASP A 110 7.55 28.53 15.61
C ASP A 110 6.85 27.35 14.90
N MET A 111 7.50 26.19 14.93
CA MET A 111 6.98 24.93 14.39
C MET A 111 6.69 23.97 15.54
N VAL A 112 5.43 23.55 15.66
CA VAL A 112 5.01 22.52 16.61
C VAL A 112 4.63 21.24 15.86
N THR A 113 5.32 20.15 16.17
CA THR A 113 5.06 18.83 15.60
C THR A 113 4.32 17.97 16.61
N VAL A 114 3.10 17.55 16.26
CA VAL A 114 2.21 16.73 17.09
C VAL A 114 2.10 15.35 16.47
N VAL A 115 2.53 14.32 17.18
CA VAL A 115 2.70 12.99 16.62
C VAL A 115 1.95 11.94 17.42
N SER A 116 1.02 11.27 16.73
CA SER A 116 0.32 10.07 17.19
C SER A 116 0.37 9.03 16.09
N GLU A 117 0.38 7.77 16.47
CA GLU A 117 0.35 6.67 15.50
C GLU A 117 -1.10 6.29 15.16
N GLY A 118 -1.34 5.84 13.93
CA GLY A 118 -2.63 5.26 13.54
C GLY A 118 -2.78 3.82 14.04
N VAL A 119 -4.01 3.40 14.34
CA VAL A 119 -4.28 1.99 14.65
C VAL A 119 -4.22 1.18 13.35
N PHE A 120 -3.36 0.15 13.32
CA PHE A 120 -3.13 -0.67 12.12
C PHE A 120 -4.43 -1.33 11.57
N SER A 121 -5.43 -1.57 12.43
CA SER A 121 -6.71 -2.17 12.04
C SER A 121 -7.51 -1.34 11.02
N TYR A 122 -7.17 -0.06 10.83
CA TYR A 122 -7.79 0.83 9.85
C TYR A 122 -6.98 0.97 8.55
N CYS A 123 -5.80 0.33 8.48
CA CYS A 123 -4.93 0.41 7.32
C CYS A 123 -5.34 -0.58 6.22
N GLY A 124 -4.96 -0.28 5.00
CA GLY A 124 -5.10 -1.15 3.84
C GLY A 124 -3.95 -0.94 2.86
N VAL A 125 -3.79 -1.88 1.93
CA VAL A 125 -2.81 -1.83 0.85
C VAL A 125 -3.56 -1.81 -0.47
N LYS A 126 -3.16 -0.91 -1.38
CA LYS A 126 -3.61 -0.92 -2.77
C LYS A 126 -2.51 -1.48 -3.65
N VAL A 127 -2.81 -2.53 -4.41
CA VAL A 127 -1.84 -3.16 -5.31
C VAL A 127 -2.25 -2.87 -6.75
N LYS A 128 -1.35 -2.23 -7.51
CA LYS A 128 -1.48 -2.04 -8.96
C LYS A 128 -0.87 -3.25 -9.66
N ILE A 129 -1.64 -3.91 -10.52
CA ILE A 129 -1.15 -5.07 -11.28
C ILE A 129 -0.80 -4.60 -12.70
N ASP A 130 0.50 -4.39 -12.93
CA ASP A 130 1.00 -3.95 -14.24
C ASP A 130 1.26 -5.16 -15.15
N THR A 131 0.22 -5.54 -15.89
CA THR A 131 0.15 -6.68 -16.82
C THR A 131 -0.88 -6.37 -17.91
N ASP A 132 -0.83 -7.09 -19.04
CA ASP A 132 -1.91 -7.14 -20.03
C ASP A 132 -2.91 -8.30 -19.78
N ALA A 133 -2.61 -9.20 -18.86
CA ALA A 133 -3.47 -10.32 -18.50
C ALA A 133 -4.67 -9.88 -17.65
N TYR A 134 -5.81 -10.54 -17.90
CA TYR A 134 -7.02 -10.33 -17.11
C TYR A 134 -6.92 -11.02 -15.75
N VAL A 135 -7.09 -10.23 -14.68
CA VAL A 135 -7.01 -10.66 -13.28
C VAL A 135 -8.37 -11.08 -12.73
N GLY A 136 -9.44 -10.34 -13.04
CA GLY A 136 -10.79 -10.68 -12.55
C GLY A 136 -11.75 -9.48 -12.53
N PRO A 137 -13.06 -9.69 -12.38
CA PRO A 137 -14.02 -8.59 -12.49
C PRO A 137 -14.01 -7.71 -11.24
N GLU A 138 -14.34 -6.42 -11.37
CA GLU A 138 -14.70 -5.58 -10.22
C GLU A 138 -16.15 -5.88 -9.80
N PRO A 139 -16.49 -6.07 -8.50
CA PRO A 139 -15.64 -6.08 -7.31
C PRO A 139 -15.37 -7.51 -6.75
N ALA A 140 -14.72 -8.38 -7.53
CA ALA A 140 -14.45 -9.77 -7.14
C ALA A 140 -13.64 -9.86 -5.84
N ALA A 141 -13.95 -10.85 -5.00
CA ALA A 141 -13.22 -11.10 -3.77
C ALA A 141 -11.79 -11.58 -4.06
N ILE A 142 -10.84 -11.11 -3.26
CA ILE A 142 -9.46 -11.58 -3.24
C ILE A 142 -9.33 -12.53 -2.06
N ARG A 143 -8.84 -13.75 -2.29
CA ARG A 143 -8.68 -14.78 -1.25
C ARG A 143 -7.22 -15.15 -1.03
N VAL A 144 -6.88 -15.35 0.23
CA VAL A 144 -5.60 -15.94 0.65
C VAL A 144 -5.90 -17.04 1.65
N LYS A 145 -5.42 -18.27 1.38
CA LYS A 145 -5.71 -19.44 2.22
C LYS A 145 -7.22 -19.61 2.50
N GLY A 146 -8.04 -19.31 1.51
CA GLY A 146 -9.50 -19.37 1.54
C GLY A 146 -10.22 -18.18 2.17
N GLU A 147 -9.53 -17.31 2.93
CA GLU A 147 -10.14 -16.12 3.54
C GLU A 147 -10.20 -14.97 2.56
N GLN A 148 -11.32 -14.25 2.51
CA GLN A 148 -11.41 -13.01 1.76
C GLN A 148 -10.65 -11.91 2.49
N ILE A 149 -9.64 -11.33 1.84
CA ILE A 149 -8.80 -10.28 2.44
C ILE A 149 -9.00 -8.90 1.79
N GLY A 150 -9.86 -8.83 0.77
CA GLY A 150 -10.04 -7.65 -0.05
C GLY A 150 -10.94 -7.90 -1.26
N HIS A 151 -10.84 -7.00 -2.24
CA HIS A 151 -11.53 -7.13 -3.53
C HIS A 151 -10.76 -6.44 -4.66
N VAL A 152 -10.99 -6.88 -5.90
CA VAL A 152 -10.63 -6.12 -7.10
C VAL A 152 -11.39 -4.80 -7.05
N THR A 153 -10.67 -3.70 -7.12
CA THR A 153 -11.23 -2.35 -7.05
C THR A 153 -11.05 -1.63 -8.39
N THR A 154 -11.53 -0.40 -8.44
CA THR A 154 -11.54 0.45 -9.64
C THR A 154 -10.19 0.42 -10.35
N ALA A 155 -10.22 0.04 -11.63
CA ALA A 155 -9.05 0.04 -12.48
C ALA A 155 -8.52 1.46 -12.69
N GLU A 156 -7.21 1.62 -12.62
CA GLU A 156 -6.54 2.92 -12.71
C GLU A 156 -5.32 2.80 -13.63
N TYR A 157 -5.07 3.83 -14.43
CA TYR A 157 -3.93 3.89 -15.34
C TYR A 157 -3.83 2.70 -16.32
N GLY A 158 -4.97 2.10 -16.69
CA GLY A 158 -5.01 0.91 -17.54
C GLY A 158 -4.67 -0.40 -16.82
N SER A 159 -4.50 -0.38 -15.50
CA SER A 159 -4.15 -1.56 -14.70
C SER A 159 -5.32 -1.95 -13.80
N GLN A 160 -5.50 -3.26 -13.61
CA GLN A 160 -6.43 -3.75 -12.58
C GLN A 160 -5.82 -3.51 -11.20
N MET A 161 -6.66 -3.08 -10.26
CA MET A 161 -6.24 -2.69 -8.91
C MET A 161 -6.84 -3.63 -7.88
N LEU A 162 -6.09 -3.92 -6.83
CA LEU A 162 -6.54 -4.70 -5.67
C LEU A 162 -6.59 -3.80 -4.44
N ALA A 163 -7.70 -3.82 -3.72
CA ALA A 163 -7.81 -3.20 -2.39
C ALA A 163 -7.80 -4.30 -1.33
N ILE A 164 -6.75 -4.35 -0.50
CA ILE A 164 -6.52 -5.37 0.51
C ILE A 164 -6.53 -4.73 1.90
N GLY A 165 -7.15 -5.40 2.88
CA GLY A 165 -7.18 -4.94 4.27
C GLY A 165 -8.37 -4.03 4.60
N GLY A 166 -8.14 -3.09 5.50
CA GLY A 166 -9.18 -2.24 6.08
C GLY A 166 -9.94 -2.91 7.23
N VAL A 167 -10.71 -2.08 7.95
CA VAL A 167 -11.42 -2.45 9.20
C VAL A 167 -12.25 -3.71 9.04
N ARG A 168 -12.92 -3.87 7.89
CA ARG A 168 -13.76 -5.03 7.57
C ARG A 168 -12.97 -6.32 7.67
N HIS A 169 -11.82 -6.41 7.01
CA HIS A 169 -11.04 -7.64 6.91
C HIS A 169 -10.10 -7.83 8.10
N LEU A 170 -9.64 -6.74 8.74
CA LEU A 170 -8.76 -6.81 9.91
C LEU A 170 -9.51 -7.11 11.21
N THR A 171 -10.73 -6.58 11.37
CA THR A 171 -11.47 -6.66 12.65
C THR A 171 -12.96 -6.99 12.51
N GLY A 172 -13.57 -6.81 11.33
CA GLY A 172 -15.00 -7.02 11.12
C GLY A 172 -15.38 -8.48 10.87
N GLY A 173 -14.42 -9.31 10.48
CA GLY A 173 -14.62 -10.72 10.16
C GLY A 173 -14.23 -11.69 11.28
N SER A 174 -13.80 -12.89 10.88
CA SER A 174 -13.30 -13.88 11.84
C SER A 174 -11.87 -13.55 12.30
N LYS A 175 -11.45 -14.09 13.45
CA LYS A 175 -10.03 -13.97 13.90
C LYS A 175 -9.06 -14.55 12.86
N LYS A 176 -9.47 -15.60 12.15
CA LYS A 176 -8.67 -16.22 11.09
C LYS A 176 -8.50 -15.28 9.89
N GLU A 177 -9.60 -14.66 9.44
CA GLU A 177 -9.59 -13.63 8.39
C GLU A 177 -8.69 -12.46 8.75
N GLY A 178 -8.82 -11.91 9.97
CA GLY A 178 -7.99 -10.81 10.45
C GLY A 178 -6.50 -11.14 10.46
N ASN A 179 -6.13 -12.31 10.97
CA ASN A 179 -4.74 -12.77 11.00
C ASN A 179 -4.15 -12.96 9.59
N ILE A 180 -4.91 -13.56 8.68
CA ILE A 180 -4.46 -13.79 7.29
C ILE A 180 -4.34 -12.48 6.53
N THR A 181 -5.31 -11.58 6.69
CA THR A 181 -5.29 -10.23 6.10
C THR A 181 -4.07 -9.45 6.57
N CYS A 182 -3.83 -9.40 7.89
CA CYS A 182 -2.69 -8.72 8.48
C CYS A 182 -1.36 -9.31 7.96
N ASN A 183 -1.25 -10.64 7.94
CA ASN A 183 -0.07 -11.31 7.41
C ASN A 183 0.18 -10.97 5.93
N ALA A 184 -0.85 -11.01 5.08
CA ALA A 184 -0.73 -10.68 3.67
C ALA A 184 -0.25 -9.23 3.47
N MET A 185 -0.85 -8.27 4.19
CA MET A 185 -0.43 -6.86 4.14
C MET A 185 1.03 -6.68 4.57
N LEU A 186 1.44 -7.27 5.70
CA LEU A 186 2.82 -7.16 6.19
C LEU A 186 3.82 -7.73 5.18
N ARG A 187 3.52 -8.90 4.60
CA ARG A 187 4.36 -9.53 3.58
C ARG A 187 4.53 -8.65 2.35
N LEU A 188 3.43 -8.12 1.81
CA LEU A 188 3.47 -7.19 0.67
C LEU A 188 4.31 -5.94 0.97
N CYS A 189 4.10 -5.32 2.13
CA CYS A 189 4.85 -4.13 2.55
C CYS A 189 6.34 -4.43 2.80
N ASN A 190 6.67 -5.65 3.22
CA ASN A 190 8.05 -6.15 3.34
C ASN A 190 8.62 -6.72 2.04
N LYS A 191 7.96 -6.45 0.88
CA LYS A 191 8.39 -6.89 -0.45
C LYS A 191 8.49 -8.41 -0.59
N GLU A 192 7.71 -9.16 0.18
CA GLU A 192 7.57 -10.60 0.04
C GLU A 192 6.42 -10.96 -0.92
N PRO A 193 6.50 -12.10 -1.62
CA PRO A 193 5.45 -12.53 -2.53
C PRO A 193 4.22 -13.03 -1.78
N VAL A 194 3.03 -12.68 -2.24
CA VAL A 194 1.75 -13.22 -1.74
C VAL A 194 0.97 -13.83 -2.89
N GLU A 195 0.64 -15.11 -2.74
CA GLU A 195 -0.27 -15.84 -3.62
C GLU A 195 -1.71 -15.57 -3.21
N MET A 196 -2.57 -15.29 -4.19
CA MET A 196 -3.96 -14.92 -4.02
C MET A 196 -4.82 -15.56 -5.12
N ASP A 197 -6.05 -15.92 -4.77
CA ASP A 197 -7.07 -16.35 -5.72
C ASP A 197 -8.13 -15.24 -5.87
N ILE A 198 -8.45 -14.89 -7.11
CA ILE A 198 -9.52 -13.93 -7.41
C ILE A 198 -10.79 -14.70 -7.75
N ASP A 199 -11.88 -14.45 -7.03
CA ASP A 199 -13.16 -15.14 -7.27
C ASP A 199 -13.66 -14.87 -8.71
N GLY A 200 -13.77 -15.93 -9.52
CA GLY A 200 -14.14 -15.83 -10.93
C GLY A 200 -13.06 -15.18 -11.83
N GLY A 201 -11.83 -15.08 -11.33
CA GLY A 201 -10.68 -14.51 -12.01
C GLY A 201 -9.48 -15.45 -12.03
N ALA A 202 -8.28 -14.87 -11.96
CA ALA A 202 -7.01 -15.56 -12.01
C ALA A 202 -6.51 -15.97 -10.61
N ASN A 203 -5.66 -16.99 -10.57
CA ASN A 203 -4.70 -17.18 -9.47
C ASN A 203 -3.48 -16.29 -9.75
N ILE A 204 -3.06 -15.51 -8.76
CA ILE A 204 -1.98 -14.52 -8.93
C ILE A 204 -0.96 -14.62 -7.79
N ILE A 205 0.31 -14.40 -8.12
CA ILE A 205 1.38 -14.15 -7.14
C ILE A 205 1.92 -12.76 -7.40
N VAL A 206 1.81 -11.90 -6.39
CA VAL A 206 2.24 -10.49 -6.49
C VAL A 206 3.33 -10.21 -5.48
N GLN A 207 4.31 -9.40 -5.89
CA GLN A 207 5.43 -8.98 -5.05
C GLN A 207 5.87 -7.59 -5.49
N ALA A 208 6.07 -6.68 -4.52
CA ALA A 208 6.51 -5.32 -4.82
C ALA A 208 7.84 -5.31 -5.58
N GLY A 209 7.86 -4.66 -6.75
CA GLY A 209 9.06 -4.53 -7.59
C GLY A 209 9.43 -5.78 -8.40
N LYS A 210 8.57 -6.80 -8.47
CA LYS A 210 8.74 -7.98 -9.33
C LYS A 210 7.54 -8.12 -10.28
N PRO A 211 7.75 -8.67 -11.49
CA PRO A 211 6.63 -8.97 -12.37
C PRO A 211 5.66 -9.97 -11.71
N PRO A 212 4.34 -9.78 -11.84
CA PRO A 212 3.37 -10.70 -11.28
C PRO A 212 3.43 -12.06 -12.00
N ILE A 213 3.01 -13.11 -11.30
CA ILE A 213 2.76 -14.43 -11.91
C ILE A 213 1.25 -14.60 -11.96
N ILE A 214 0.69 -14.86 -13.13
CA ILE A 214 -0.76 -14.97 -13.37
C ILE A 214 -1.03 -16.34 -13.98
N ASN A 215 -1.85 -17.15 -13.30
CA ASN A 215 -2.17 -18.53 -13.67
C ASN A 215 -0.90 -19.38 -13.94
N GLY A 216 0.14 -19.16 -13.15
CA GLY A 216 1.43 -19.84 -13.26
C GLY A 216 2.39 -19.30 -14.34
N ALA A 217 1.96 -18.34 -15.16
CA ALA A 217 2.82 -17.67 -16.13
C ALA A 217 3.39 -16.38 -15.53
N GLN A 218 4.71 -16.20 -15.60
CA GLN A 218 5.32 -14.94 -15.21
C GLN A 218 5.11 -13.90 -16.30
N GLU A 219 4.56 -12.76 -15.92
CA GLU A 219 4.32 -11.65 -16.84
C GLU A 219 5.66 -10.98 -17.21
N GLU A 220 5.88 -10.80 -18.51
CA GLU A 220 7.12 -10.16 -19.02
C GLU A 220 6.88 -8.73 -19.50
N ARG A 221 5.61 -8.37 -19.74
CA ARG A 221 5.23 -7.12 -20.40
C ARG A 221 4.17 -6.41 -19.59
N MET A 222 4.28 -5.09 -19.58
CA MET A 222 3.25 -4.22 -19.04
C MET A 222 2.40 -3.69 -20.18
N ARG A 223 1.12 -3.42 -19.88
CA ARG A 223 0.26 -2.67 -20.77
C ARG A 223 0.79 -1.23 -20.92
N VAL A 224 0.99 -0.80 -22.16
CA VAL A 224 1.57 0.53 -22.51
C VAL A 224 0.50 1.63 -22.58
N GLY A 225 -0.77 1.27 -22.42
CA GLY A 225 -1.91 2.17 -22.43
C GLY A 225 -3.15 1.45 -22.98
N CYS A 226 -4.30 2.13 -23.00
CA CYS A 226 -5.45 1.62 -23.74
C CYS A 226 -5.19 1.67 -25.25
N GLY A 227 -6.02 1.01 -26.07
CA GLY A 227 -5.81 0.96 -27.52
C GLY A 227 -5.66 2.35 -28.17
N SER A 228 -6.42 3.35 -27.69
CA SER A 228 -6.31 4.75 -28.17
C SER A 228 -4.96 5.40 -27.84
N ALA A 229 -4.45 5.19 -26.62
CA ALA A 229 -3.16 5.74 -26.21
C ALA A 229 -2.02 5.13 -27.04
N THR A 230 -2.03 3.81 -27.22
CA THR A 230 -1.05 3.10 -28.05
C THR A 230 -1.05 3.62 -29.49
N VAL A 231 -2.23 3.83 -30.08
CA VAL A 231 -2.34 4.46 -31.40
C VAL A 231 -1.77 5.88 -31.40
N GLY A 232 -2.13 6.72 -30.42
CA GLY A 232 -1.61 8.08 -30.32
C GLY A 232 -0.08 8.16 -30.20
N ILE A 233 0.54 7.24 -29.45
CA ILE A 233 1.98 7.23 -29.19
C ILE A 233 2.78 6.75 -30.41
N PHE A 234 2.30 5.72 -31.11
CA PHE A 234 3.08 5.01 -32.13
C PHE A 234 2.64 5.29 -33.58
N ALA A 235 1.61 6.12 -33.79
CA ALA A 235 1.12 6.44 -35.13
C ALA A 235 2.22 6.89 -36.12
N PRO A 236 3.15 7.80 -35.77
CA PRO A 236 4.22 8.21 -36.69
C PRO A 236 5.15 7.08 -37.12
N GLN A 237 5.37 6.08 -36.25
CA GLN A 237 6.25 4.95 -36.49
C GLN A 237 5.61 3.90 -37.42
N TRP A 238 4.28 3.87 -37.52
CA TRP A 238 3.57 2.98 -38.45
C TRP A 238 3.23 3.65 -39.76
N HIS A 239 3.19 4.99 -39.78
CA HIS A 239 2.86 5.77 -40.96
C HIS A 239 3.80 5.44 -42.13
N ASN A 240 3.23 5.27 -43.33
CA ASN A 240 3.93 4.85 -44.55
C ASN A 240 4.53 3.43 -44.54
N HIS A 241 4.31 2.62 -43.49
CA HIS A 241 4.76 1.23 -43.44
C HIS A 241 3.64 0.21 -43.62
N VAL A 242 2.41 0.59 -43.29
CA VAL A 242 1.20 -0.26 -43.38
C VAL A 242 -0.01 0.58 -43.79
N ASP A 243 -0.99 -0.06 -44.41
CA ASP A 243 -2.24 0.60 -44.83
C ASP A 243 -3.18 0.91 -43.65
N GLU A 244 -3.10 0.12 -42.57
CA GLU A 244 -3.93 0.28 -41.38
C GLU A 244 -3.27 -0.37 -40.15
N VAL A 245 -3.56 0.16 -38.96
CA VAL A 245 -3.22 -0.48 -37.68
C VAL A 245 -4.47 -0.58 -36.82
N VAL A 246 -4.75 -1.79 -36.33
CA VAL A 246 -5.78 -2.03 -35.33
C VAL A 246 -5.11 -2.46 -34.02
N VAL A 247 -5.19 -1.61 -33.00
CA VAL A 247 -4.68 -1.95 -31.66
C VAL A 247 -5.82 -2.51 -30.83
N VAL A 248 -5.76 -3.82 -30.58
CA VAL A 248 -6.72 -4.55 -29.76
C VAL A 248 -6.29 -4.49 -28.29
N ASP A 249 -7.22 -4.12 -27.43
CA ASP A 249 -7.00 -3.88 -26.02
C ASP A 249 -8.31 -4.13 -25.26
N ASP A 250 -8.21 -4.63 -24.03
CA ASP A 250 -9.36 -5.09 -23.22
C ASP A 250 -10.38 -3.98 -22.93
N HIS A 251 -9.91 -2.73 -22.84
CA HIS A 251 -10.72 -1.57 -22.55
C HIS A 251 -11.36 -1.02 -23.82
N ILE A 252 -10.52 -0.65 -24.80
CA ILE A 252 -10.97 -0.07 -26.07
C ILE A 252 -10.04 -0.47 -27.21
N THR A 253 -10.62 -0.93 -28.32
CA THR A 253 -9.88 -1.18 -29.57
C THR A 253 -9.84 0.09 -30.42
N ALA A 254 -8.65 0.43 -30.93
CA ALA A 254 -8.46 1.60 -31.78
C ALA A 254 -8.06 1.21 -33.20
N VAL A 255 -8.57 1.97 -34.16
CA VAL A 255 -8.25 1.85 -35.60
C VAL A 255 -7.52 3.14 -35.98
N LEU A 256 -6.29 3.04 -36.47
CA LEU A 256 -5.40 4.18 -36.67
C LEU A 256 -6.00 5.21 -37.64
N SER A 257 -6.49 4.78 -38.80
CA SER A 257 -7.04 5.71 -39.81
C SER A 257 -8.30 6.47 -39.35
N GLU A 258 -9.05 5.91 -38.40
CA GLU A 258 -10.26 6.55 -37.85
C GLU A 258 -9.97 7.42 -36.63
N HIS A 259 -8.85 7.16 -35.94
CA HIS A 259 -8.39 7.88 -34.77
C HIS A 259 -7.82 9.26 -35.13
N GLN A 260 -7.87 10.24 -34.21
CA GLN A 260 -7.32 11.58 -34.42
C GLN A 260 -5.85 11.57 -34.86
N ALA A 261 -5.06 10.62 -34.34
CA ALA A 261 -3.66 10.46 -34.75
C ALA A 261 -3.50 10.13 -36.24
N GLY A 262 -4.31 9.23 -36.80
CA GLY A 262 -4.28 8.94 -38.23
C GLY A 262 -4.79 10.11 -39.07
N LYS A 263 -5.80 10.84 -38.58
CA LYS A 263 -6.28 12.07 -39.23
C LYS A 263 -5.21 13.16 -39.30
N PHE A 264 -4.42 13.35 -38.25
CA PHE A 264 -3.29 14.30 -38.25
C PHE A 264 -2.13 13.87 -39.15
N LEU A 265 -2.10 12.61 -39.57
CA LEU A 265 -1.15 12.07 -40.54
C LEU A 265 -1.74 12.00 -41.95
N ASP A 266 -2.92 12.59 -42.18
CA ASP A 266 -3.64 12.57 -43.46
C ASP A 266 -3.91 11.13 -43.99
N MET A 267 -4.02 10.14 -43.10
CA MET A 267 -4.33 8.78 -43.50
C MET A 267 -5.79 8.68 -43.99
N PRO A 268 -6.04 8.11 -45.18
CA PRO A 268 -7.40 7.86 -45.64
C PRO A 268 -8.05 6.75 -44.78
N PRO A 269 -9.37 6.84 -44.47
CA PRO A 269 -10.06 5.77 -43.76
C PRO A 269 -9.99 4.44 -44.52
N ALA A 270 -9.49 3.39 -43.87
CA ALA A 270 -9.34 2.07 -44.50
C ALA A 270 -10.68 1.32 -44.70
N GLY A 271 -11.78 1.82 -44.12
CA GLY A 271 -13.09 1.16 -44.15
C GLY A 271 -13.22 -0.06 -43.24
N VAL A 272 -12.20 -0.36 -42.43
CA VAL A 272 -12.20 -1.45 -41.45
C VAL A 272 -13.21 -1.18 -40.34
N LYS A 273 -14.09 -2.15 -40.05
CA LYS A 273 -15.08 -2.07 -38.97
C LYS A 273 -14.81 -3.11 -37.90
N VAL A 274 -14.34 -2.65 -36.74
CA VAL A 274 -14.10 -3.50 -35.57
C VAL A 274 -15.41 -3.80 -34.84
N ARG A 275 -15.58 -5.04 -34.38
CA ARG A 275 -16.64 -5.44 -33.44
C ARG A 275 -16.10 -5.41 -32.01
N GLY A 276 -16.58 -4.48 -31.19
CA GLY A 276 -16.16 -4.33 -29.80
C GLY A 276 -16.34 -2.90 -29.29
N ARG A 277 -15.79 -2.61 -28.10
CA ARG A 277 -15.68 -1.24 -27.59
C ARG A 277 -14.60 -0.51 -28.38
N ARG A 278 -14.99 0.56 -29.08
CA ARG A 278 -14.08 1.33 -29.94
C ARG A 278 -13.59 2.58 -29.24
N SER A 279 -12.36 2.99 -29.53
CA SER A 279 -11.90 4.32 -29.18
C SER A 279 -12.76 5.39 -29.85
N THR A 280 -12.91 6.52 -29.18
CA THR A 280 -13.56 7.70 -29.76
C THR A 280 -12.78 8.14 -31.02
N PRO A 281 -13.47 8.48 -32.13
CA PRO A 281 -12.83 8.92 -33.37
C PRO A 281 -12.12 10.28 -33.28
#